data_AF-U1M0K0-F1
#
_entry.id   AF-U1M0K0-F1
#
_cell.length_a   1.000
_cell.length_b   1.000
_cell.length_c   1.000
_cell.angle_alpha   90.00
_cell.angle_beta   90.00
_cell.angle_gamma   90.00
#
_symmetry.space_group_name_H-M   'P 1'
#
loop_
_entity.id
_entity.type
_entity.pdbx_description
1 polymer ?
#
loop_
_entity_poly.entity_id
_entity_poly.type
_entity_poly.pdbx_seq_one_letter_code
_entity_poly.pdbx_strand_id
1 'polypeptide(L)' 'MENPYVGLFWMVDTLTEHIDTLRSCGADNIYIDLGVVYHLDVKLEFEPDFLMKLANLKIPFLISGYKEEVAE' A
#
# COMPACT_ATOMS: atom_id res chain seq x y z
N MET A 1 9.70 -6.77 18.32
CA MET A 1 9.90 -5.56 17.50
C MET A 1 8.55 -5.18 16.95
N GLU A 2 8.08 -3.95 17.17
CA GLU A 2 6.85 -3.47 16.52
C GLU A 2 7.09 -3.41 15.01
N ASN A 3 6.13 -3.93 14.23
CA ASN A 3 6.18 -3.86 12.78
C ASN A 3 6.00 -2.39 12.37
N PRO A 4 7.01 -1.74 11.74
CA PRO A 4 6.92 -0.33 11.34
C PRO A 4 5.81 -0.08 10.32
N TYR A 5 5.27 -1.14 9.71
CA TYR A 5 4.21 -1.12 8.72
C TYR A 5 2.84 -1.52 9.29
N VAL A 6 2.63 -1.48 10.62
CA VAL A 6 1.36 -1.88 11.24
C VAL A 6 0.15 -1.14 10.64
N GLY A 7 0.30 0.16 10.32
CA GLY A 7 -0.75 0.94 9.68
C GLY A 7 -1.07 0.46 8.26
N LEU A 8 -0.07 -0.05 7.54
CA LEU A 8 -0.23 -0.60 6.19
C LEU A 8 -1.03 -1.91 6.22
N PHE A 9 -0.75 -2.78 7.18
CA PHE A 9 -1.52 -4.01 7.39
C PHE A 9 -2.96 -3.70 7.78
N TRP A 10 -3.18 -2.76 8.71
CA TRP A 10 -4.53 -2.33 9.10
C TRP A 10 -5.31 -1.78 7.92
N MET A 11 -4.70 -0.95 7.07
CA MET A 11 -5.33 -0.44 5.87
C MET A 11 -5.78 -1.58 4.94
N VAL A 12 -4.92 -2.57 4.68
CA VAL A 12 -5.25 -3.72 3.81
C VAL A 12 -6.35 -4.58 4.42
N ASP A 13 -6.32 -4.80 5.74
CA ASP A 13 -7.36 -5.57 6.44
C ASP A 13 -8.72 -4.84 6.36
N THR A 14 -8.76 -3.52 6.63
CA THR A 14 -9.98 -2.70 6.47
C THR A 14 -10.49 -2.67 5.03
N LEU A 15 -9.60 -2.55 4.04
CA LEU A 15 -9.99 -2.62 2.63
C LEU A 15 -10.58 -3.99 2.28
N THR A 16 -10.03 -5.07 2.82
CA THR A 16 -10.55 -6.44 2.60
C THR A 16 -12.02 -6.54 3.04
N GLU A 17 -12.38 -5.90 4.15
CA GLU A 17 -13.75 -5.91 4.69
C GLU A 17 -14.74 -5.06 3.88
N HIS A 18 -14.26 -4.05 3.16
CA HIS A 18 -15.12 -3.01 2.57
C HIS A 18 -15.01 -2.86 1.05
N ILE A 19 -14.06 -3.52 0.39
CA ILE A 19 -13.81 -3.35 -1.05
C ILE A 19 -15.03 -3.68 -1.89
N ASP A 20 -15.82 -4.68 -1.52
CA ASP A 20 -17.04 -5.05 -2.25
C ASP A 20 -18.16 -4.03 -2.06
N THR A 21 -18.20 -3.36 -0.91
CA THR A 21 -19.11 -2.22 -0.69
C THR A 21 -18.75 -1.08 -1.63
N LEU A 22 -17.45 -0.71 -1.70
CA LEU A 22 -16.96 0.33 -2.62
C LEU A 22 -17.33 0.01 -4.07
N ARG A 23 -17.11 -1.24 -4.51
CA ARG A 23 -17.51 -1.72 -5.85
C ARG A 23 -19.02 -1.57 -6.07
N SER A 24 -19.84 -1.97 -5.10
CA SER A 24 -21.31 -1.87 -5.21
C SER A 24 -21.84 -0.43 -5.29
N CYS A 25 -21.08 0.54 -4.78
CA CYS A 25 -21.40 1.96 -4.91
C CYS A 25 -21.07 2.54 -6.29
N GLY A 26 -20.56 1.74 -7.23
CA GLY A 26 -20.19 2.16 -8.58
C GLY A 26 -18.77 2.72 -8.69
N ALA A 27 -17.88 2.39 -7.74
CA ALA A 27 -16.47 2.74 -7.87
C ALA A 27 -15.81 1.82 -8.92
N ASP A 28 -15.74 2.31 -10.17
CA ASP A 28 -15.21 1.55 -11.31
C ASP A 28 -13.68 1.49 -11.35
N ASN A 29 -13.00 2.42 -10.68
CA ASN A 29 -11.55 2.50 -10.66
C ASN A 29 -11.02 2.60 -9.22
N ILE A 30 -10.61 1.45 -8.68
CA ILE A 30 -10.04 1.33 -7.33
C ILE A 30 -8.61 0.82 -7.47
N TYR A 31 -7.65 1.56 -6.93
CA TYR A 31 -6.25 1.16 -6.86
C TYR A 31 -5.62 1.65 -5.55
N ILE A 32 -4.51 1.02 -5.17
CA ILE A 32 -3.68 1.45 -4.03
C ILE A 32 -2.41 2.10 -4.59
N ASP A 33 -2.01 3.27 -4.08
CA ASP A 33 -0.71 3.88 -4.35
C ASP A 33 0.10 3.97 -3.05
N LEU A 34 1.20 3.24 -2.99
CA LEU A 34 2.12 3.22 -1.85
C LEU A 34 3.29 4.13 -2.13
N GLY A 35 3.27 5.33 -1.53
CA GLY A 35 4.37 6.28 -1.60
C GLY A 35 5.44 6.02 -0.56
N VAL A 36 6.69 5.87 -1.01
CA VAL A 36 7.87 5.69 -0.16
C VAL A 36 8.80 6.89 -0.32
N VAL A 37 8.87 7.74 0.70
CA VAL A 37 9.78 8.89 0.71
C VAL A 37 11.14 8.45 1.23
N TYR A 38 12.21 8.85 0.55
CA TYR A 38 13.56 8.42 0.89
C TYR A 38 14.65 9.48 0.72
N HIS A 39 15.69 9.36 1.55
CA HIS A 39 16.82 10.29 1.60
C HIS A 39 18.14 9.73 1.02
N LEU A 40 18.25 8.41 0.83
CA LEU A 40 19.46 7.70 0.36
C LEU A 40 19.06 6.48 -0.51
N ASP A 41 19.99 5.58 -0.83
CA ASP A 41 19.69 4.31 -1.50
C ASP A 41 18.59 3.54 -0.75
N VAL A 42 17.42 3.37 -1.37
CA VAL A 42 16.31 2.61 -0.79
C VAL A 42 16.19 1.23 -1.42
N LYS A 43 16.26 0.24 -0.55
CA LYS A 43 15.79 -1.12 -0.80
C LYS A 43 14.48 -1.27 -0.07
N LEU A 44 13.40 -1.36 -0.85
CA LEU A 44 12.08 -1.60 -0.30
C LEU A 44 11.85 -3.11 -0.22
N GLU A 45 11.57 -3.58 0.99
CA GLU A 45 11.31 -4.99 1.26
C GLU A 45 9.92 -5.11 1.91
N PHE A 46 9.14 -6.04 1.37
CA PHE A 46 7.84 -6.39 1.92
C PHE A 46 7.84 -7.87 2.26
N GLU A 47 7.23 -8.20 3.40
CA GLU A 47 6.98 -9.58 3.76
C GLU A 47 6.08 -10.25 2.69
N PRO A 48 6.36 -11.50 2.28
CA PRO A 48 5.53 -12.21 1.31
C PRO A 48 4.05 -12.24 1.69
N ASP A 49 3.74 -12.43 2.97
CA ASP A 49 2.37 -12.44 3.49
C ASP A 49 1.64 -11.11 3.25
N PHE A 50 2.36 -9.99 3.33
CA PHE A 50 1.80 -8.67 3.03
C PHE A 50 1.45 -8.54 1.55
N LEU A 51 2.37 -8.95 0.67
CA LEU A 51 2.16 -8.93 -0.78
C LEU A 51 0.98 -9.84 -1.19
N MET A 52 0.84 -10.99 -0.55
CA MET A 52 -0.29 -11.90 -0.75
C MET A 52 -1.61 -11.27 -0.31
N LYS A 53 -1.64 -10.59 0.85
CA LYS A 53 -2.84 -9.86 1.30
C LYS A 53 -3.25 -8.76 0.32
N LEU A 54 -2.29 -7.95 -0.15
CA LEU A 54 -2.55 -6.94 -1.19
C LEU A 54 -3.11 -7.56 -2.46
N ALA A 55 -2.49 -8.64 -2.96
CA ALA A 55 -2.94 -9.32 -4.17
C ALA A 55 -4.37 -9.87 -4.03
N ASN A 56 -4.76 -10.33 -2.83
CA ASN A 56 -6.09 -10.88 -2.56
C ASN A 56 -7.22 -9.84 -2.65
N LEU A 57 -6.91 -8.54 -2.54
CA LEU A 57 -7.89 -7.48 -2.78
C LEU A 57 -8.37 -7.42 -4.24
N LYS A 58 -7.60 -8.02 -5.17
CA LYS A 58 -7.85 -8.00 -6.61
C LYS A 58 -8.06 -6.58 -7.16
N ILE A 59 -7.25 -5.65 -6.66
CA ILE A 59 -7.15 -4.28 -7.16
C ILE A 59 -5.71 -4.00 -7.56
N PRO A 60 -5.47 -3.19 -8.60
CA PRO A 60 -4.11 -2.73 -8.93
C PRO A 60 -3.48 -2.03 -7.72
N PHE A 61 -2.18 -2.27 -7.51
CA PHE A 61 -1.40 -1.50 -6.56
C PHE A 61 -0.12 -0.99 -7.24
N LEU A 62 0.27 0.23 -6.88
CA LEU A 62 1.49 0.89 -7.31
C LEU A 62 2.37 1.10 -6.10
N ILE A 63 3.68 1.02 -6.32
CA ILE A 63 4.69 1.30 -5.33
C ILE A 63 5.61 2.36 -5.94
N SER A 64 5.58 3.54 -5.36
CA SER A 64 6.21 4.74 -5.90
C SER A 64 7.28 5.24 -4.94
N GLY A 65 8.51 5.41 -5.43
CA GLY A 65 9.62 5.97 -4.64
C GLY A 65 9.76 7.46 -4.90
N TYR A 66 9.79 8.27 -3.84
CA TYR A 66 9.96 9.72 -3.90
C TYR A 66 11.27 10.09 -3.19
N LYS A 67 12.24 10.61 -3.94
CA LYS A 67 13.46 11.15 -3.35
C LYS A 67 13.12 12.51 -2.72
N GLU A 68 13.38 12.66 -1.43
CA GLU A 68 13.25 13.97 -0.79
C GLU A 68 14.50 14.80 -1.11
N GLU A 69 14.31 15.80 -1.98
CA GLU A 69 15.34 16.80 -2.24
C GLU A 69 15.29 17.84 -1.12
N VAL A 70 16.23 17.76 -0.18
CA VAL A 70 16.42 18.82 0.81
C VAL A 70 16.95 20.03 0.03
N ALA A 71 16.19 21.14 0.01
CA ALA A 71 16.69 22.39 -0.55
C ALA A 71 17.93 22.83 0.24
N GLU A 72 19.08 22.91 -0.43
CA GLU A 72 20.34 23.45 0.12
C GLU A 72 20.23 24.94 0.45
#